data_AF-A0A928KMG4-F1
#
_entry.id   AF-A0A928KMG4-F1
#
_cell.length_a   1.000
_cell.length_b   1.000
_cell.length_c   1.000
_cell.angle_alpha   90.00
_cell.angle_beta   90.00
_cell.angle_gamma   90.00
#
_symmetry.space_group_name_H-M   'P 1'
#
loop_
_entity.id
_entity.type
_entity.pdbx_description
1 polymer ?
#
loop_
_entity_poly.entity_id
_entity_poly.type
_entity_poly.pdbx_seq_one_letter_code
_entity_poly.pdbx_strand_id
1 'polypeptide(L)'
;LGENRSFVKRGLNQINTHPRASLVPFRSTAKDKVFTSNDIAFQLCPRINAMGRMGSAMEAVEFLLSTDAAECEERYALLSQQNTARQEVEKDILDSIEAQIAKNPKLVSGRVIVIAGEGYHHGVIGIVASHILERYGKPTFVIGIDGEGIARGSARSVNGFNIFEAISACADDLIKFGGHPLAAGITLSADKIDAFREHINEFAYQNYAVMPPQELVIDCKLSPHYLNLELVDNIAVLEPYGAENPSPVFGVYNMTVVGISAMSDGKHTRLELEKKGKRIRVARFGVSPESLPYRVGDKMNVALKVSKNLFGGKMYLSLQAVDLCLFGIDDDKYFKEKNDYELYKTKGRALPSLYPDRTVCALIYKYLRANGGYAYALDDLYFRLQSDVTYGQLMHAIKAFSQAGLIHYDGKITLNPSAGKVDLENTTVLKTLKGRMNFEH
;
A
#
# COMPACT_ATOMS: atom_id res chain seq x y z
N LEU A 1 9.78 11.14 -21.09
CA LEU A 1 9.06 11.24 -22.40
C LEU A 1 10.06 11.46 -23.54
N GLY A 2 9.93 10.76 -24.67
CA GLY A 2 10.91 10.82 -25.77
C GLY A 2 10.78 9.64 -26.74
N GLU A 3 11.89 9.12 -27.26
CA GLU A 3 11.94 7.99 -28.20
C GLU A 3 11.14 6.77 -27.71
N ASN A 4 11.24 6.45 -26.42
CA ASN A 4 10.47 5.37 -25.78
C ASN A 4 8.96 5.48 -26.04
N ARG A 5 8.38 6.69 -26.02
CA ARG A 5 6.95 6.88 -26.30
C ARG A 5 6.62 6.52 -27.75
N SER A 6 7.49 6.89 -28.69
CA SER A 6 7.32 6.57 -30.11
C SER A 6 7.37 5.06 -30.35
N PHE A 7 8.36 4.38 -29.78
CA PHE A 7 8.47 2.92 -29.87
C PHE A 7 7.28 2.19 -29.25
N VAL A 8 6.87 2.58 -28.04
CA VAL A 8 5.72 1.97 -27.37
C VAL A 8 4.43 2.21 -28.17
N LYS A 9 4.20 3.42 -28.68
CA LYS A 9 3.00 3.73 -29.47
C LYS A 9 2.93 2.91 -30.75
N ARG A 10 4.04 2.77 -31.48
CA ARG A 10 4.12 1.94 -32.70
C ARG A 10 3.99 0.46 -32.38
N GLY A 11 4.66 -0.02 -31.33
CA GLY A 11 4.59 -1.41 -30.89
C GLY A 11 3.18 -1.82 -30.45
N LEU A 12 2.48 -0.97 -29.69
CA LEU A 12 1.08 -1.18 -29.33
C LEU A 12 0.17 -1.22 -30.56
N ASN A 13 0.38 -0.33 -31.53
CA ASN A 13 -0.38 -0.37 -32.78
C ASN A 13 -0.13 -1.69 -33.54
N GLN A 14 1.11 -2.15 -33.61
CA GLN A 14 1.46 -3.41 -34.25
C GLN A 14 0.83 -4.60 -33.54
N ILE A 15 0.91 -4.68 -32.20
CA ILE A 15 0.24 -5.74 -31.42
C ILE A 15 -1.25 -5.77 -31.72
N ASN A 16 -1.91 -4.60 -31.75
CA ASN A 16 -3.36 -4.51 -31.93
C ASN A 16 -3.84 -4.73 -33.37
N THR A 17 -3.00 -4.53 -34.38
CA THR A 17 -3.40 -4.62 -35.80
C THR A 17 -2.81 -5.83 -36.51
N HIS A 18 -1.51 -6.06 -36.35
CA HIS A 18 -0.73 -7.10 -37.02
C HIS A 18 0.25 -7.75 -36.01
N PRO A 19 -0.27 -8.50 -35.01
CA PRO A 19 0.58 -9.13 -34.01
C PRO A 19 1.51 -10.14 -34.65
N ARG A 20 2.70 -10.33 -34.07
CA ARG A 20 3.54 -11.49 -34.36
C ARG A 20 2.77 -12.77 -33.99
N ALA A 21 3.06 -13.89 -34.66
CA ALA A 21 2.41 -15.17 -34.41
C ALA A 21 2.39 -15.53 -32.91
N SER A 22 3.51 -15.34 -32.21
CA SER A 22 3.64 -15.56 -30.77
C SER A 22 2.70 -14.73 -29.89
N LEU A 23 2.23 -13.57 -30.34
CA LEU A 23 1.31 -12.72 -29.57
C LEU A 23 -0.17 -12.96 -29.92
N VAL A 24 -0.47 -13.78 -30.93
CA VAL A 24 -1.85 -14.16 -31.27
C VAL A 24 -2.56 -14.87 -30.10
N PRO A 25 -1.96 -15.85 -29.41
CA PRO A 25 -2.55 -16.48 -28.22
C PRO A 25 -2.89 -15.48 -27.10
N PHE A 26 -2.04 -14.48 -26.89
CA PHE A 26 -2.32 -13.43 -25.91
C PHE A 26 -3.55 -12.58 -26.30
N ARG A 27 -3.75 -12.33 -27.60
CA ARG A 27 -4.92 -11.55 -28.07
C ARG A 27 -6.22 -12.35 -28.06
N SER A 28 -6.15 -13.64 -28.30
CA SER A 28 -7.33 -14.50 -28.34
C SER A 28 -8.06 -14.56 -26.99
N THR A 29 -7.39 -14.24 -25.88
CA THR A 29 -8.00 -14.20 -24.54
C THR A 29 -9.04 -13.10 -24.35
N ALA A 30 -9.04 -12.06 -25.20
CA ALA A 30 -9.98 -10.95 -25.10
C ALA A 30 -10.39 -10.44 -26.49
N LYS A 31 -11.42 -11.09 -27.05
CA LYS A 31 -11.98 -10.71 -28.35
C LYS A 31 -12.45 -9.25 -28.33
N ASP A 32 -12.13 -8.51 -29.39
CA ASP A 32 -12.48 -7.10 -29.60
C ASP A 32 -11.87 -6.08 -28.61
N LYS A 33 -10.93 -6.53 -27.76
CA LYS A 33 -10.17 -5.64 -26.87
C LYS A 33 -9.01 -4.97 -27.61
N VAL A 34 -8.87 -3.66 -27.41
CA VAL A 34 -7.65 -2.92 -27.74
C VAL A 34 -6.71 -2.99 -26.53
N PHE A 35 -5.54 -3.61 -26.71
CA PHE A 35 -4.52 -3.74 -25.67
C PHE A 35 -3.76 -2.43 -25.49
N THR A 36 -3.75 -1.94 -24.26
CA THR A 36 -3.06 -0.72 -23.83
C THR A 36 -1.66 -1.06 -23.29
N SER A 37 -0.83 -0.04 -23.04
CA SER A 37 0.45 -0.22 -22.34
C SER A 37 0.29 -0.88 -20.97
N ASN A 38 -0.79 -0.58 -20.25
CA ASN A 38 -1.11 -1.21 -18.98
C ASN A 38 -1.40 -2.70 -19.16
N ASP A 39 -2.15 -3.10 -20.20
CA ASP A 39 -2.42 -4.51 -20.45
C ASP A 39 -1.13 -5.29 -20.74
N ILE A 40 -0.22 -4.70 -21.50
CA ILE A 40 1.10 -5.31 -21.75
C ILE A 40 1.89 -5.42 -20.44
N ALA A 41 1.98 -4.33 -19.66
CA ALA A 41 2.76 -4.29 -18.43
C ALA A 41 2.24 -5.23 -17.32
N PHE A 42 0.93 -5.43 -17.22
CA PHE A 42 0.30 -6.20 -16.14
C PHE A 42 -0.21 -7.58 -16.57
N GLN A 43 -0.27 -7.90 -17.86
CA GLN A 43 -0.72 -9.22 -18.33
C GLN A 43 0.37 -9.96 -19.10
N LEU A 44 0.98 -9.34 -20.12
CA LEU A 44 1.97 -10.02 -20.95
C LEU A 44 3.35 -10.06 -20.29
N CYS A 45 3.88 -8.91 -19.84
CA CYS A 45 5.20 -8.83 -19.23
C CYS A 45 5.36 -9.75 -18.00
N PRO A 46 4.38 -9.88 -17.08
CA PRO A 46 4.52 -10.79 -15.94
C PRO A 46 4.66 -12.25 -16.36
N ARG A 47 3.97 -12.68 -17.43
CA ARG A 47 4.09 -14.03 -18.00
C ARG A 47 5.49 -14.31 -18.55
N ILE A 48 6.01 -13.37 -19.34
CA ILE A 48 7.38 -13.46 -19.87
C ILE A 48 8.40 -13.47 -18.72
N ASN A 49 8.24 -12.58 -17.74
CA ASN A 49 9.15 -12.45 -16.60
C ASN A 49 9.09 -13.65 -15.64
N ALA A 50 7.97 -14.36 -15.57
CA ALA A 50 7.84 -15.54 -14.73
C ALA A 50 8.85 -16.63 -15.14
N MET A 51 9.17 -16.75 -16.43
CA MET A 51 10.17 -17.72 -16.91
C MET A 51 11.55 -17.48 -16.33
N GLY A 52 12.02 -16.22 -16.31
CA GLY A 52 13.32 -15.90 -15.71
C GLY A 52 13.34 -16.04 -14.18
N ARG A 53 12.16 -16.12 -13.53
CA ARG A 53 12.04 -16.26 -12.07
C ARG A 53 11.87 -17.70 -11.62
N MET A 54 11.13 -18.50 -12.39
CA MET A 54 10.72 -19.87 -12.02
C MET A 54 11.40 -20.96 -12.84
N GLY A 55 11.93 -20.62 -14.02
CA GLY A 55 12.45 -21.59 -14.98
C GLY A 55 13.59 -21.02 -15.83
N SER A 56 13.60 -21.36 -17.12
CA SER A 56 14.63 -20.91 -18.05
C SER A 56 14.25 -19.63 -18.77
N ALA A 57 15.12 -18.62 -18.72
CA ALA A 57 14.96 -17.41 -19.53
C ALA A 57 14.96 -17.69 -21.04
N MET A 58 15.51 -18.82 -21.48
CA MET A 58 15.53 -19.22 -22.89
C MET A 58 14.13 -19.49 -23.44
N GLU A 59 13.23 -20.06 -22.63
CA GLU A 59 11.87 -20.39 -23.05
C GLU A 59 11.05 -19.13 -23.40
N ALA A 60 11.31 -18.01 -22.71
CA ALA A 60 10.73 -16.72 -23.07
C ALA A 60 11.23 -16.19 -24.42
N VAL A 61 12.51 -16.43 -24.75
CA VAL A 61 13.10 -16.06 -26.04
C VAL A 61 12.50 -16.92 -27.15
N GLU A 62 12.41 -18.23 -26.94
CA GLU A 62 11.81 -19.17 -27.90
C GLU A 62 10.35 -18.82 -28.20
N PHE A 63 9.56 -18.45 -27.17
CA PHE A 63 8.22 -17.93 -27.36
C PHE A 63 8.20 -16.71 -28.27
N LEU A 64 9.04 -15.70 -28.02
CA LEU A 64 9.06 -14.46 -28.82
C LEU A 64 9.48 -14.69 -30.27
N LEU A 65 10.29 -15.72 -30.53
CA LEU A 65 10.78 -16.09 -31.86
C LEU A 65 9.86 -17.07 -32.62
N SER A 66 8.95 -17.75 -31.93
CA SER A 66 8.08 -18.75 -32.57
C SER A 66 7.17 -18.13 -33.64
N THR A 67 7.04 -18.86 -34.75
CA THR A 67 6.23 -18.49 -35.93
C THR A 67 5.15 -19.51 -36.26
N ASP A 68 5.27 -20.73 -35.76
CA ASP A 68 4.25 -21.76 -35.93
C ASP A 68 3.10 -21.55 -34.94
N ALA A 69 1.86 -21.63 -35.43
CA ALA A 69 0.69 -21.31 -34.64
C ALA A 69 0.47 -22.28 -33.46
N ALA A 70 0.74 -23.57 -33.67
CA ALA A 70 0.55 -24.57 -32.62
C ALA A 70 1.63 -24.42 -31.53
N GLU A 71 2.89 -24.21 -31.94
CA GLU A 71 3.98 -23.93 -31.01
C GLU A 71 3.75 -22.64 -30.21
N CYS A 72 3.23 -21.58 -30.85
CA CYS A 72 2.91 -20.32 -30.15
C CYS A 72 1.89 -20.52 -29.03
N GLU A 73 0.82 -21.30 -29.27
CA GLU A 73 -0.21 -21.61 -28.27
C GLU A 73 0.37 -22.44 -27.12
N GLU A 74 1.15 -23.48 -27.42
CA GLU A 74 1.82 -24.31 -26.41
C GLU A 74 2.74 -23.48 -25.51
N ARG A 75 3.59 -22.66 -26.11
CA ARG A 75 4.53 -21.80 -25.37
C ARG A 75 3.81 -20.72 -24.55
N TYR A 76 2.74 -20.13 -25.08
CA TYR A 76 1.94 -19.17 -24.32
C TYR A 76 1.23 -19.82 -23.12
N ALA A 77 0.77 -21.07 -23.27
CA ALA A 77 0.21 -21.84 -22.17
C ALA A 77 1.27 -22.11 -21.09
N LEU A 78 2.49 -22.47 -21.48
CA LEU A 78 3.62 -22.64 -20.56
C LEU A 78 3.96 -21.35 -19.80
N LEU A 79 4.08 -20.21 -20.49
CA LEU A 79 4.27 -18.90 -19.86
C LEU A 79 3.17 -18.59 -18.83
N SER A 80 1.93 -18.93 -19.17
CA SER A 80 0.78 -18.71 -18.30
C SER A 80 0.83 -19.62 -17.07
N GLN A 81 1.20 -20.89 -17.23
CA GLN A 81 1.40 -21.84 -16.14
C GLN A 81 2.49 -21.38 -15.17
N GLN A 82 3.63 -20.94 -15.70
CA GLN A 82 4.75 -20.45 -14.89
C GLN A 82 4.40 -19.17 -14.13
N ASN A 83 3.63 -18.26 -14.74
CA ASN A 83 3.11 -17.12 -14.00
C ASN A 83 2.14 -17.54 -12.88
N THR A 84 1.28 -18.53 -13.10
CA THR A 84 0.40 -19.07 -12.04
C THR A 84 1.21 -19.66 -10.90
N ALA A 85 2.19 -20.54 -11.18
CA ALA A 85 3.07 -21.10 -10.15
C ALA A 85 3.82 -20.02 -9.37
N ARG A 86 4.29 -18.98 -10.06
CA ARG A 86 4.91 -17.80 -9.46
C ARG A 86 3.94 -17.03 -8.55
N GLN A 87 2.65 -16.91 -8.91
CA GLN A 87 1.61 -16.29 -8.07
C GLN A 87 1.34 -17.12 -6.81
N GLU A 88 1.31 -18.44 -6.94
CA GLU A 88 1.15 -19.36 -5.80
C GLU A 88 2.30 -19.21 -4.80
N VAL A 89 3.55 -19.24 -5.28
CA VAL A 89 4.72 -19.02 -4.41
C VAL A 89 4.73 -17.63 -3.78
N GLU A 90 4.32 -16.58 -4.51
CA GLU A 90 4.18 -15.24 -3.94
C GLU A 90 3.17 -15.23 -2.79
N LYS A 91 2.02 -15.86 -2.99
CA LYS A 91 0.95 -15.96 -1.99
C LYS A 91 1.44 -16.73 -0.75
N ASP A 92 2.10 -17.87 -0.93
CA ASP A 92 2.60 -18.67 0.19
C ASP A 92 3.61 -17.89 1.05
N ILE A 93 4.49 -17.12 0.40
CA ILE A 93 5.43 -16.25 1.11
C ILE A 93 4.67 -15.14 1.85
N LEU A 94 3.69 -14.48 1.21
CA LEU A 94 2.88 -13.44 1.84
C LEU A 94 2.12 -13.97 3.06
N ASP A 95 1.44 -15.12 2.94
CA ASP A 95 0.69 -15.76 4.02
C ASP A 95 1.63 -16.12 5.19
N SER A 96 2.83 -16.62 4.89
CA SER A 96 3.89 -16.87 5.88
C SER A 96 4.32 -15.60 6.60
N ILE A 97 4.58 -14.52 5.86
CA ILE A 97 4.97 -13.21 6.42
C ILE A 97 3.85 -12.63 7.29
N GLU A 98 2.60 -12.72 6.86
CA GLU A 98 1.45 -12.27 7.64
C GLU A 98 1.34 -13.01 8.97
N ALA A 99 1.55 -14.34 8.97
CA ALA A 99 1.59 -15.13 10.19
C ALA A 99 2.74 -14.71 11.14
N GLN A 100 3.92 -14.41 10.58
CA GLN A 100 5.05 -13.90 11.37
C GLN A 100 4.73 -12.54 12.01
N ILE A 101 4.14 -11.62 11.26
CA ILE A 101 3.75 -10.29 11.76
C ILE A 101 2.66 -10.40 12.82
N ALA A 102 1.67 -11.30 12.63
CA ALA A 102 0.63 -11.54 13.62
C ALA A 102 1.21 -12.04 14.95
N LYS A 103 2.21 -12.94 14.90
CA LYS A 103 2.91 -13.45 16.08
C LYS A 103 3.83 -12.41 16.71
N ASN A 104 4.48 -11.57 15.90
CA ASN A 104 5.39 -10.53 16.36
C ASN A 104 5.16 -9.19 15.61
N PRO A 105 4.20 -8.37 16.06
CA PRO A 105 3.91 -7.08 15.43
C PRO A 105 5.08 -6.09 15.41
N LYS A 106 6.15 -6.34 16.20
CA LYS A 106 7.35 -5.48 16.20
C LYS A 106 8.13 -5.55 14.88
N LEU A 107 7.95 -6.61 14.09
CA LEU A 107 8.64 -6.78 12.79
C LEU A 107 8.37 -5.64 11.81
N VAL A 108 7.22 -4.96 11.93
CA VAL A 108 6.83 -3.83 11.08
C VAL A 108 6.88 -2.47 11.80
N SER A 109 7.40 -2.46 13.03
CA SER A 109 7.43 -1.27 13.88
C SER A 109 8.62 -0.34 13.62
N GLY A 110 9.72 -0.89 13.10
CA GLY A 110 10.90 -0.12 12.68
C GLY A 110 10.61 0.83 11.52
N ARG A 111 11.58 1.69 11.20
CA ARG A 111 11.55 2.55 10.01
C ARG A 111 11.79 1.76 8.73
N VAL A 112 12.56 0.69 8.83
CA VAL A 112 12.84 -0.26 7.75
C VAL A 112 12.33 -1.64 8.18
N ILE A 113 11.51 -2.24 7.33
CA ILE A 113 10.97 -3.59 7.55
C ILE A 113 11.99 -4.62 7.05
N VAL A 114 12.37 -5.58 7.87
CA VAL A 114 13.26 -6.68 7.49
C VAL A 114 12.64 -8.00 7.94
N ILE A 115 12.16 -8.77 6.97
CA ILE A 115 11.48 -10.05 7.20
C ILE A 115 12.24 -11.15 6.48
N ALA A 116 12.51 -12.24 7.20
CA ALA A 116 13.22 -13.40 6.67
C ALA A 116 12.35 -14.65 6.83
N GLY A 117 12.55 -15.62 5.94
CA GLY A 117 11.93 -16.93 6.04
C GLY A 117 12.75 -18.00 5.33
N GLU A 118 12.68 -19.22 5.86
CA GLU A 118 13.30 -20.38 5.25
C GLU A 118 12.59 -20.75 3.94
N GLY A 119 13.36 -21.10 2.91
CA GLY A 119 12.81 -21.56 1.64
C GLY A 119 12.10 -20.49 0.79
N TYR A 120 12.12 -19.21 1.18
CA TYR A 120 11.55 -18.16 0.34
C TYR A 120 12.29 -18.07 -0.99
N HIS A 121 11.53 -18.21 -2.09
CA HIS A 121 12.10 -18.28 -3.42
C HIS A 121 12.72 -16.94 -3.85
N HIS A 122 14.04 -16.92 -4.08
CA HIS A 122 14.80 -15.71 -4.42
C HIS A 122 14.29 -14.97 -5.69
N GLY A 123 13.70 -15.69 -6.65
CA GLY A 123 13.06 -15.09 -7.82
C GLY A 123 11.75 -14.34 -7.53
N VAL A 124 11.17 -14.51 -6.34
CA VAL A 124 9.82 -14.01 -5.97
C VAL A 124 9.88 -12.97 -4.84
N ILE A 125 10.84 -13.06 -3.91
CA ILE A 125 10.97 -12.15 -2.75
C ILE A 125 10.95 -10.65 -3.10
N GLY A 126 11.43 -10.26 -4.30
CA GLY A 126 11.39 -8.87 -4.73
C GLY A 126 10.00 -8.35 -5.09
N ILE A 127 9.05 -9.22 -5.47
CA ILE A 127 7.65 -8.86 -5.68
C ILE A 127 6.95 -8.74 -4.32
N VAL A 128 7.21 -9.71 -3.44
CA VAL A 128 6.70 -9.71 -2.06
C VAL A 128 7.16 -8.44 -1.31
N ALA A 129 8.42 -8.02 -1.45
CA ALA A 129 8.92 -6.79 -0.85
C ALA A 129 8.15 -5.54 -1.33
N SER A 130 7.73 -5.49 -2.60
CA SER A 130 6.87 -4.42 -3.11
C SER A 130 5.49 -4.44 -2.46
N HIS A 131 4.86 -5.61 -2.29
CA HIS A 131 3.57 -5.72 -1.61
C HIS A 131 3.60 -5.28 -0.15
N ILE A 132 4.64 -5.68 0.59
CA ILE A 132 4.82 -5.27 1.99
C ILE A 132 5.09 -3.75 2.06
N LEU A 133 5.91 -3.20 1.15
CA LEU A 133 6.10 -1.75 1.06
C LEU A 133 4.78 -1.01 0.80
N GLU A 134 3.98 -1.46 -0.17
CA GLU A 134 2.68 -0.84 -0.49
C GLU A 134 1.70 -0.89 0.70
N ARG A 135 1.74 -1.98 1.48
CA ARG A 135 0.88 -2.14 2.65
C ARG A 135 1.29 -1.27 3.83
N TYR A 136 2.59 -1.12 4.08
CA TYR A 136 3.10 -0.47 5.29
C TYR A 136 3.68 0.93 5.03
N GLY A 137 3.87 1.33 3.78
CA GLY A 137 4.46 2.62 3.39
C GLY A 137 5.92 2.77 3.82
N LYS A 138 6.67 1.66 3.96
CA LYS A 138 8.03 1.65 4.54
C LYS A 138 9.03 0.91 3.64
N PRO A 139 10.30 1.36 3.57
CA PRO A 139 11.37 0.58 2.97
C PRO A 139 11.38 -0.84 3.54
N THR A 140 11.46 -1.83 2.67
CA THR A 140 11.22 -3.24 3.02
C THR A 140 12.27 -4.14 2.40
N PHE A 141 12.79 -5.06 3.20
CA PHE A 141 13.58 -6.22 2.80
C PHE A 141 12.79 -7.51 3.05
N VAL A 142 12.75 -8.37 2.04
CA VAL A 142 12.31 -9.76 2.17
C VAL A 142 13.50 -10.67 1.85
N ILE A 143 13.82 -11.57 2.78
CA ILE A 143 15.02 -12.39 2.78
C ILE A 143 14.64 -13.87 2.78
N GLY A 144 15.18 -14.63 1.83
CA GLY A 144 15.08 -16.08 1.82
C GLY A 144 16.36 -16.72 2.36
N ILE A 145 16.21 -17.63 3.32
CA ILE A 145 17.30 -18.41 3.92
C ILE A 145 17.34 -19.77 3.22
N ASP A 146 18.52 -20.14 2.70
CA ASP A 146 18.76 -21.46 2.11
C ASP A 146 19.27 -22.48 3.15
N GLY A 147 19.36 -23.74 2.73
CA GLY A 147 19.77 -24.86 3.59
C GLY A 147 21.25 -24.84 4.00
N GLU A 148 22.07 -23.97 3.41
CA GLU A 148 23.49 -23.81 3.71
C GLU A 148 23.73 -22.66 4.71
N GLY A 149 22.67 -22.01 5.20
CA GLY A 149 22.76 -20.87 6.10
C GLY A 149 23.11 -19.56 5.38
N ILE A 150 23.04 -19.52 4.05
CA ILE A 150 23.18 -18.29 3.27
C ILE A 150 21.80 -17.70 3.02
N ALA A 151 21.70 -16.39 3.18
CA ALA A 151 20.46 -15.65 3.02
C ALA A 151 20.57 -14.68 1.84
N ARG A 152 19.55 -14.67 0.97
CA ARG A 152 19.45 -13.75 -0.17
C ARG A 152 18.24 -12.86 0.00
N GLY A 153 18.45 -11.56 -0.06
CA GLY A 153 17.41 -10.55 0.16
C GLY A 153 17.15 -9.69 -1.06
N SER A 154 15.90 -9.27 -1.23
CA SER A 154 15.52 -8.19 -2.13
C SER A 154 14.87 -7.07 -1.34
N ALA A 155 15.17 -5.84 -1.73
CA ALA A 155 14.75 -4.64 -1.07
C ALA A 155 13.94 -3.72 -2.00
N ARG A 156 12.98 -2.98 -1.44
CA ARG A 156 12.22 -1.92 -2.09
C ARG A 156 12.16 -0.70 -1.19
N SER A 157 12.22 0.49 -1.80
CA SER A 157 12.22 1.76 -1.08
C SER A 157 11.09 2.67 -1.50
N VAL A 158 10.86 3.70 -0.69
CA VAL A 158 9.99 4.84 -0.99
C VAL A 158 10.82 6.00 -1.54
N ASN A 159 10.18 6.90 -2.31
CA ASN A 159 10.83 8.13 -2.75
C ASN A 159 11.33 8.92 -1.54
N GLY A 160 12.55 9.45 -1.65
CA GLY A 160 13.20 10.19 -0.56
C GLY A 160 14.02 9.33 0.41
N PHE A 161 13.93 7.99 0.38
CA PHE A 161 14.81 7.10 1.15
C PHE A 161 15.75 6.33 0.21
N ASN A 162 17.04 6.60 0.27
CA ASN A 162 18.03 5.93 -0.57
C ASN A 162 18.43 4.59 0.06
N ILE A 163 17.85 3.50 -0.43
CA ILE A 163 18.13 2.16 0.13
C ILE A 163 19.53 1.67 -0.18
N PHE A 164 20.16 2.16 -1.25
CA PHE A 164 21.53 1.82 -1.59
C PHE A 164 22.53 2.46 -0.62
N GLU A 165 22.31 3.71 -0.23
CA GLU A 165 23.10 4.34 0.84
C GLU A 165 22.94 3.60 2.18
N ALA A 166 21.70 3.22 2.51
CA ALA A 166 21.40 2.52 3.75
C ALA A 166 22.13 1.17 3.84
N ILE A 167 22.08 0.32 2.79
CA ILE A 167 22.81 -0.96 2.80
C ILE A 167 24.33 -0.77 2.73
N SER A 168 24.81 0.30 2.10
CA SER A 168 26.24 0.61 2.05
C SER A 168 26.78 0.92 3.45
N ALA A 169 25.97 1.58 4.29
CA ALA A 169 26.29 1.80 5.71
C ALA A 169 26.26 0.52 6.57
N CYS A 170 25.66 -0.56 6.06
CA CYS A 170 25.60 -1.88 6.72
C CYS A 170 26.49 -2.92 6.02
N ALA A 171 27.49 -2.50 5.25
CA ALA A 171 28.30 -3.39 4.43
C ALA A 171 28.98 -4.52 5.25
N ASP A 172 29.34 -4.27 6.50
CA ASP A 172 30.01 -5.24 7.38
C ASP A 172 29.15 -6.47 7.72
N ASP A 173 27.82 -6.36 7.60
CA ASP A 173 26.89 -7.49 7.81
C ASP A 173 26.68 -8.32 6.52
N LEU A 174 27.16 -7.82 5.39
CA LEU A 174 26.79 -8.31 4.06
C LEU A 174 27.96 -9.01 3.37
N ILE A 175 27.70 -10.17 2.80
CA ILE A 175 28.62 -10.89 1.92
C ILE A 175 28.69 -10.18 0.56
N LYS A 176 27.54 -9.71 0.07
CA LYS A 176 27.42 -9.01 -1.22
C LYS A 176 26.18 -8.11 -1.19
N PHE A 177 26.29 -6.94 -1.81
CA PHE A 177 25.13 -6.09 -2.03
C PHE A 177 25.28 -5.26 -3.31
N GLY A 178 24.16 -4.72 -3.79
CA GLY A 178 24.12 -3.83 -4.94
C GLY A 178 22.71 -3.36 -5.25
N GLY A 179 22.58 -2.30 -6.05
CA GLY A 179 21.28 -1.79 -6.45
C GLY A 179 21.27 -0.32 -6.80
N HIS A 180 20.10 0.28 -6.67
CA HIS A 180 19.78 1.67 -6.94
C HIS A 180 18.95 2.24 -5.78
N PRO A 181 18.70 3.57 -5.74
CA PRO A 181 18.03 4.20 -4.60
C PRO A 181 16.67 3.59 -4.20
N LEU A 182 15.93 3.00 -5.13
CA LEU A 182 14.60 2.43 -4.88
C LEU A 182 14.55 0.89 -4.79
N ALA A 183 15.64 0.19 -5.10
CA ALA A 183 15.68 -1.26 -5.08
C ALA A 183 17.11 -1.78 -4.92
N ALA A 184 17.27 -2.82 -4.10
CA ALA A 184 18.58 -3.45 -3.90
C ALA A 184 18.47 -4.96 -3.71
N GLY A 185 19.59 -5.65 -3.94
CA GLY A 185 19.79 -7.05 -3.60
C GLY A 185 20.91 -7.18 -2.57
N ILE A 186 20.73 -8.08 -1.61
CA ILE A 186 21.72 -8.37 -0.57
C ILE A 186 21.96 -9.88 -0.44
N THR A 187 23.13 -10.24 0.04
CA THR A 187 23.49 -11.59 0.47
C THR A 187 24.21 -11.47 1.80
N LEU A 188 23.83 -12.28 2.77
CA LEU A 188 24.36 -12.29 4.13
C LEU A 188 24.28 -13.69 4.71
N SER A 189 25.01 -13.96 5.78
CA SER A 189 24.85 -15.19 6.54
C SER A 189 23.56 -15.12 7.39
N ALA A 190 22.87 -16.24 7.58
CA ALA A 190 21.58 -16.28 8.27
C ALA A 190 21.67 -15.78 9.72
N ASP A 191 22.80 -16.00 10.38
CA ASP A 191 23.09 -15.51 11.74
C ASP A 191 23.28 -13.98 11.82
N LYS A 192 23.50 -13.30 10.68
CA LYS A 192 23.66 -11.84 10.59
C LYS A 192 22.35 -11.09 10.35
N ILE A 193 21.23 -11.77 10.11
CA ILE A 193 19.95 -11.13 9.77
C ILE A 193 19.47 -10.18 10.88
N ASP A 194 19.61 -10.58 12.14
CA ASP A 194 19.16 -9.76 13.27
C ASP A 194 20.05 -8.52 13.46
N ALA A 195 21.37 -8.68 13.37
CA ALA A 195 22.33 -7.56 13.40
C ALA A 195 22.06 -6.57 12.25
N PHE A 196 21.88 -7.07 11.03
CA PHE A 196 21.52 -6.24 9.87
C PHE A 196 20.22 -5.46 10.11
N ARG A 197 19.19 -6.10 10.67
CA ARG A 197 17.90 -5.44 10.99
C ARG A 197 18.08 -4.28 11.97
N GLU A 198 18.95 -4.43 12.96
CA GLU A 198 19.25 -3.39 13.94
C GLU A 198 20.03 -2.24 13.28
N HIS A 199 21.14 -2.54 12.60
CA HIS A 199 22.00 -1.55 11.98
C HIS A 199 21.27 -0.72 10.90
N ILE A 200 20.46 -1.36 10.04
CA ILE A 200 19.73 -0.65 8.99
C ILE A 200 18.66 0.29 9.57
N ASN A 201 18.03 -0.10 10.68
CA ASN A 201 17.07 0.76 11.37
C ASN A 201 17.77 1.90 12.10
N GLU A 202 18.92 1.66 12.72
CA GLU A 202 19.71 2.71 13.35
C GLU A 202 20.17 3.76 12.33
N PHE A 203 20.65 3.33 11.16
CA PHE A 203 20.93 4.23 10.04
C PHE A 203 19.72 5.10 9.71
N ALA A 204 18.52 4.51 9.60
CA ALA A 204 17.29 5.25 9.33
C ALA A 204 16.90 6.18 10.51
N TYR A 205 17.18 5.82 11.76
CA TYR A 205 16.94 6.68 12.92
C TYR A 205 17.86 7.90 12.99
N GLN A 206 19.10 7.76 12.54
CA GLN A 206 20.11 8.82 12.57
C GLN A 206 19.97 9.78 11.39
N ASN A 207 19.71 9.27 10.19
CA ASN A 207 19.76 10.07 8.96
C ASN A 207 18.41 10.67 8.55
N TYR A 208 17.29 10.12 9.03
CA TYR A 208 15.97 10.54 8.60
C TYR A 208 15.11 10.97 9.78
N ALA A 209 15.23 12.21 10.29
CA ALA A 209 14.46 12.66 11.46
C ALA A 209 12.95 12.34 11.37
N VAL A 210 12.38 12.47 10.18
CA VAL A 210 11.06 11.97 9.77
C VAL A 210 11.26 11.11 8.52
N MET A 211 10.61 9.95 8.46
CA MET A 211 10.65 9.11 7.26
C MET A 211 9.82 9.75 6.14
N PRO A 212 10.29 9.72 4.87
CA PRO A 212 9.50 10.17 3.74
C PRO A 212 8.17 9.41 3.67
N PRO A 213 7.01 10.10 3.58
CA PRO A 213 5.74 9.44 3.42
C PRO A 213 5.59 8.86 2.01
N GLN A 214 4.68 7.91 1.85
CA GLN A 214 4.21 7.55 0.52
C GLN A 214 3.34 8.69 -0.02
N GLU A 215 3.66 9.15 -1.22
CA GLU A 215 2.97 10.29 -1.85
C GLU A 215 2.03 9.83 -2.97
N LEU A 216 0.88 10.50 -3.07
CA LEU A 216 -0.01 10.43 -4.21
C LEU A 216 -0.07 11.80 -4.89
N VAL A 217 0.44 11.87 -6.12
CA VAL A 217 0.37 13.09 -6.91
C VAL A 217 -1.03 13.23 -7.50
N ILE A 218 -1.66 14.39 -7.25
CA ILE A 218 -2.93 14.78 -7.86
C ILE A 218 -2.61 15.78 -8.99
N ASP A 219 -2.82 15.37 -10.23
CA ASP A 219 -2.49 16.18 -11.41
C ASP A 219 -3.39 17.41 -11.54
N CYS A 220 -4.68 17.25 -11.22
CA CYS A 220 -5.63 18.33 -11.38
C CYS A 220 -6.84 18.21 -10.44
N LYS A 221 -7.20 19.34 -9.81
CA LYS A 221 -8.46 19.47 -9.07
C LYS A 221 -9.61 19.71 -10.03
N LEU A 222 -10.63 18.86 -9.99
CA LEU A 222 -11.80 18.95 -10.87
C LEU A 222 -13.11 19.16 -10.12
N SER A 223 -14.02 19.88 -10.77
CA SER A 223 -15.44 19.86 -10.42
C SER A 223 -16.05 18.54 -10.89
N PRO A 224 -16.94 17.90 -10.09
CA PRO A 224 -17.63 16.67 -10.53
C PRO A 224 -18.51 16.89 -11.78
N HIS A 225 -18.77 18.14 -12.18
CA HIS A 225 -19.51 18.47 -13.38
C HIS A 225 -18.71 18.22 -14.67
N TYR A 226 -17.38 18.24 -14.61
CA TYR A 226 -16.50 17.95 -15.75
C TYR A 226 -16.24 16.45 -15.95
N LEU A 227 -16.73 15.59 -15.05
CA LEU A 227 -16.59 14.14 -15.15
C LEU A 227 -17.61 13.60 -16.16
N ASN A 228 -17.18 13.51 -17.42
CA ASN A 228 -17.96 13.00 -18.55
C ASN A 228 -17.06 12.22 -19.54
N LEU A 229 -17.65 11.63 -20.58
CA LEU A 229 -16.91 10.85 -21.58
C LEU A 229 -15.94 11.71 -22.41
N GLU A 230 -16.28 12.97 -22.64
CA GLU A 230 -15.47 13.93 -23.40
C GLU A 230 -14.13 14.23 -22.68
N LEU A 231 -14.13 14.33 -21.35
CA LEU A 231 -12.91 14.43 -20.57
C LEU A 231 -11.96 13.27 -20.88
N VAL A 232 -12.49 12.04 -20.96
CA VAL A 232 -11.67 10.85 -21.25
C VAL A 232 -11.10 10.92 -22.68
N ASP A 233 -11.89 11.37 -23.65
CA ASP A 233 -11.41 11.56 -25.03
C ASP A 233 -10.29 12.60 -25.12
N ASN A 234 -10.47 13.73 -24.42
CA ASN A 234 -9.50 14.83 -24.45
C ASN A 234 -8.15 14.43 -23.83
N ILE A 235 -8.15 13.59 -22.79
CA ILE A 235 -6.89 13.13 -22.17
C ILE A 235 -6.28 11.91 -22.87
N ALA A 236 -7.01 11.20 -23.73
CA ALA A 236 -6.50 10.02 -24.45
C ALA A 236 -5.29 10.37 -25.34
N VAL A 237 -5.12 11.64 -25.74
CA VAL A 237 -3.93 12.11 -26.48
C VAL A 237 -2.63 11.93 -25.69
N LEU A 238 -2.72 11.86 -24.35
CA LEU A 238 -1.60 11.66 -23.44
C LEU A 238 -1.13 10.21 -23.43
N GLU A 239 -1.88 9.26 -23.99
CA GLU A 239 -1.47 7.86 -24.10
C GLU A 239 -0.31 7.64 -25.09
N PRO A 240 0.54 6.62 -24.87
CA PRO A 240 0.43 5.57 -23.85
C PRO A 240 0.90 6.02 -22.46
N TYR A 241 0.18 5.58 -21.42
CA TYR A 241 0.59 5.77 -20.04
C TYR A 241 1.66 4.73 -19.61
N GLY A 242 2.49 5.07 -18.62
CA GLY A 242 3.57 4.23 -18.11
C GLY A 242 4.33 4.89 -16.96
N ALA A 243 5.49 4.35 -16.59
CA ALA A 243 6.25 4.83 -15.42
C ALA A 243 6.61 6.33 -15.47
N GLU A 244 7.03 6.84 -16.64
CA GLU A 244 7.34 8.27 -16.84
C GLU A 244 6.14 9.11 -17.34
N ASN A 245 4.97 8.50 -17.47
CA ASN A 245 3.76 9.17 -17.93
C ASN A 245 2.55 8.48 -17.30
N PRO A 246 2.37 8.56 -15.98
CA PRO A 246 1.27 7.88 -15.30
C PRO A 246 -0.07 8.38 -15.83
N SER A 247 -1.10 7.53 -15.70
CA SER A 247 -2.47 7.95 -16.00
C SER A 247 -2.90 9.05 -15.03
N PRO A 248 -3.50 10.17 -15.51
CA PRO A 248 -3.85 11.30 -14.67
C PRO A 248 -4.75 10.91 -13.50
N VAL A 249 -4.41 11.44 -12.32
CA VAL A 249 -5.20 11.34 -11.09
C VAL A 249 -5.84 12.69 -10.82
N PHE A 250 -7.17 12.70 -10.79
CA PHE A 250 -7.95 13.90 -10.54
C PHE A 250 -8.41 13.97 -9.09
N GLY A 251 -8.33 15.15 -8.49
CA GLY A 251 -8.82 15.40 -7.14
C GLY A 251 -10.21 16.02 -7.18
N VAL A 252 -11.19 15.37 -6.55
CA VAL A 252 -12.54 15.91 -6.35
C VAL A 252 -12.80 16.06 -4.85
N TYR A 253 -13.03 17.31 -4.43
CA TYR A 253 -12.98 17.69 -3.02
C TYR A 253 -14.36 18.01 -2.47
N ASN A 254 -14.53 17.81 -1.15
CA ASN A 254 -15.75 18.15 -0.41
C ASN A 254 -17.00 17.52 -1.05
N MET A 255 -16.92 16.21 -1.28
CA MET A 255 -18.02 15.37 -1.75
C MET A 255 -18.72 14.75 -0.54
N THR A 256 -20.05 14.81 -0.50
CA THR A 256 -20.84 14.14 0.54
C THR A 256 -21.11 12.70 0.13
N VAL A 257 -20.85 11.74 1.01
CA VAL A 257 -21.25 10.34 0.81
C VAL A 257 -22.76 10.23 0.97
N VAL A 258 -23.46 9.84 -0.09
CA VAL A 258 -24.92 9.63 -0.07
C VAL A 258 -25.30 8.15 -0.17
N GLY A 259 -24.36 7.28 -0.54
CA GLY A 259 -24.58 5.84 -0.56
C GLY A 259 -23.27 5.04 -0.61
N ILE A 260 -23.29 3.86 0.01
CA ILE A 260 -22.20 2.88 -0.01
C ILE A 260 -22.84 1.53 -0.33
N SER A 261 -22.33 0.83 -1.35
CA SER A 261 -22.87 -0.48 -1.75
C SER A 261 -21.77 -1.43 -2.19
N ALA A 262 -21.98 -2.73 -1.97
CA ALA A 262 -21.08 -3.77 -2.44
C ALA A 262 -21.12 -3.92 -3.97
N MET A 263 -20.00 -4.34 -4.54
CA MET A 263 -19.83 -4.78 -5.93
C MET A 263 -19.06 -6.11 -5.95
N SER A 264 -19.30 -6.94 -6.97
CA SER A 264 -18.60 -8.21 -7.19
C SER A 264 -18.52 -9.08 -5.93
N ASP A 265 -19.70 -9.50 -5.45
CA ASP A 265 -19.87 -10.35 -4.25
C ASP A 265 -19.17 -9.81 -2.99
N GLY A 266 -19.13 -8.48 -2.84
CA GLY A 266 -18.56 -7.80 -1.66
C GLY A 266 -17.06 -7.51 -1.75
N LYS A 267 -16.37 -7.93 -2.82
CA LYS A 267 -14.92 -7.66 -2.97
C LYS A 267 -14.59 -6.18 -3.21
N HIS A 268 -15.56 -5.42 -3.70
CA HIS A 268 -15.37 -4.03 -4.12
C HIS A 268 -16.47 -3.14 -3.56
N THR A 269 -16.20 -1.84 -3.44
CA THR A 269 -17.15 -0.86 -2.95
C THR A 269 -17.54 0.11 -4.05
N ARG A 270 -18.83 0.43 -4.15
CA ARG A 270 -19.35 1.57 -4.90
C ARG A 270 -19.78 2.67 -3.94
N LEU A 271 -19.19 3.84 -4.12
CA LEU A 271 -19.56 5.08 -3.44
C LEU A 271 -20.46 5.91 -4.34
N GLU A 272 -21.60 6.33 -3.82
CA GLU A 272 -22.41 7.39 -4.40
C GLU A 272 -22.06 8.69 -3.69
N LEU A 273 -21.55 9.65 -4.45
CA LEU A 273 -21.03 10.90 -3.92
C LEU A 273 -21.75 12.08 -4.55
N GLU A 274 -22.09 13.07 -3.76
CA GLU A 274 -22.84 14.25 -4.20
C GLU A 274 -22.13 15.56 -3.81
N LYS A 275 -22.16 16.52 -4.73
CA LYS A 275 -21.80 17.91 -4.45
C LYS A 275 -22.61 18.86 -5.31
N LYS A 276 -23.29 19.82 -4.67
CA LYS A 276 -24.11 20.85 -5.33
C LYS A 276 -25.08 20.24 -6.37
N GLY A 277 -25.78 19.17 -6.00
CA GLY A 277 -26.75 18.48 -6.87
C GLY A 277 -26.15 17.52 -7.92
N LYS A 278 -24.84 17.56 -8.18
CA LYS A 278 -24.17 16.59 -9.06
C LYS A 278 -23.82 15.32 -8.29
N ARG A 279 -24.39 14.20 -8.72
CA ARG A 279 -24.05 12.85 -8.24
C ARG A 279 -23.07 12.17 -9.17
N ILE A 280 -22.12 11.45 -8.58
CA ILE A 280 -21.18 10.57 -9.27
C ILE A 280 -21.11 9.21 -8.56
N ARG A 281 -20.83 8.16 -9.32
CA ARG A 281 -20.61 6.81 -8.81
C ARG A 281 -19.15 6.46 -8.98
N VAL A 282 -18.49 6.14 -7.87
CA VAL A 282 -17.05 5.87 -7.82
C VAL A 282 -16.83 4.45 -7.31
N ALA A 283 -16.05 3.66 -8.03
CA ALA A 283 -15.65 2.32 -7.61
C ALA A 283 -14.34 2.38 -6.83
N ARG A 284 -14.29 1.77 -5.65
CA ARG A 284 -13.06 1.46 -4.92
C ARG A 284 -12.83 -0.06 -5.01
N PHE A 285 -11.90 -0.46 -5.86
CA PHE A 285 -11.53 -1.87 -6.01
C PHE A 285 -10.66 -2.34 -4.84
N GLY A 286 -10.75 -3.63 -4.56
CA GLY A 286 -10.03 -4.33 -3.49
C GLY A 286 -10.48 -4.02 -2.05
N VAL A 287 -11.54 -3.23 -1.87
CA VAL A 287 -12.03 -2.80 -0.56
C VAL A 287 -13.51 -3.12 -0.46
N SER A 288 -13.90 -3.93 0.53
CA SER A 288 -15.31 -4.23 0.81
C SER A 288 -15.98 -3.06 1.56
N PRO A 289 -17.31 -2.90 1.47
CA PRO A 289 -18.01 -1.84 2.21
C PRO A 289 -17.76 -1.88 3.72
N GLU A 290 -17.61 -3.08 4.29
CA GLU A 290 -17.39 -3.31 5.72
C GLU A 290 -15.98 -2.94 6.18
N SER A 291 -15.01 -2.89 5.24
CA SER A 291 -13.64 -2.47 5.50
C SER A 291 -13.43 -0.96 5.31
N LEU A 292 -14.45 -0.24 4.84
CA LEU A 292 -14.37 1.17 4.49
C LEU A 292 -14.68 2.03 5.73
N PRO A 293 -13.74 2.85 6.24
CA PRO A 293 -13.92 3.61 7.48
C PRO A 293 -14.80 4.86 7.32
N TYR A 294 -15.68 4.90 6.31
CA TYR A 294 -16.56 6.03 5.98
C TYR A 294 -18.03 5.64 6.07
N ARG A 295 -18.88 6.63 6.34
CA ARG A 295 -20.34 6.46 6.45
C ARG A 295 -21.09 7.49 5.62
N VAL A 296 -22.35 7.18 5.32
CA VAL A 296 -23.27 8.14 4.69
C VAL A 296 -23.33 9.42 5.54
N GLY A 297 -23.24 10.56 4.88
CA GLY A 297 -23.15 11.89 5.50
C GLY A 297 -21.73 12.40 5.71
N ASP A 298 -20.70 11.54 5.67
CA ASP A 298 -19.31 12.01 5.72
C ASP A 298 -19.01 12.89 4.48
N LYS A 299 -18.16 13.89 4.68
CA LYS A 299 -17.57 14.68 3.60
C LYS A 299 -16.16 14.18 3.32
N MET A 300 -15.81 14.00 2.06
CA MET A 300 -14.51 13.45 1.66
C MET A 300 -13.90 14.14 0.44
N ASN A 301 -12.59 13.99 0.31
CA ASN A 301 -11.86 14.21 -0.92
C ASN A 301 -11.59 12.85 -1.56
N VAL A 302 -11.61 12.82 -2.89
CA VAL A 302 -11.44 11.62 -3.69
C VAL A 302 -10.39 11.87 -4.75
N ALA A 303 -9.33 11.08 -4.73
CA ALA A 303 -8.40 10.98 -5.84
C ALA A 303 -8.91 9.89 -6.79
N LEU A 304 -9.16 10.24 -8.05
CA LEU A 304 -9.81 9.33 -9.01
C LEU A 304 -9.07 9.24 -10.34
N LYS A 305 -9.10 8.05 -10.91
CA LYS A 305 -8.81 7.80 -12.32
C LYS A 305 -10.12 7.74 -13.10
N VAL A 306 -10.12 8.33 -14.29
CA VAL A 306 -11.25 8.32 -15.21
C VAL A 306 -10.93 7.41 -16.39
N SER A 307 -11.89 6.60 -16.80
CA SER A 307 -11.75 5.73 -17.96
C SER A 307 -13.10 5.48 -18.62
N LYS A 308 -13.04 4.85 -19.79
CA LYS A 308 -14.21 4.38 -20.52
C LYS A 308 -14.39 2.89 -20.30
N ASN A 309 -15.64 2.46 -20.10
CA ASN A 309 -16.00 1.05 -20.03
C ASN A 309 -17.08 0.73 -21.06
N LEU A 310 -16.89 -0.33 -21.85
CA LEU A 310 -17.87 -0.83 -22.81
C LEU A 310 -18.75 -1.87 -22.12
N PHE A 311 -20.05 -1.60 -22.00
CA PHE A 311 -21.00 -2.54 -21.43
C PHE A 311 -22.26 -2.60 -22.31
N GLY A 312 -22.64 -3.80 -22.77
CA GLY A 312 -23.80 -3.99 -23.64
C GLY A 312 -23.76 -3.13 -24.91
N GLY A 313 -22.58 -2.93 -25.50
CA GLY A 313 -22.39 -2.11 -26.71
C GLY A 313 -22.43 -0.59 -26.47
N LYS A 314 -22.60 -0.12 -25.23
CA LYS A 314 -22.59 1.31 -24.87
C LYS A 314 -21.38 1.66 -24.03
N MET A 315 -20.85 2.86 -24.26
CA MET A 315 -19.72 3.40 -23.53
C MET A 315 -20.20 4.15 -22.29
N TYR A 316 -19.67 3.77 -21.13
CA TYR A 316 -19.95 4.37 -19.84
C TYR A 316 -18.68 5.02 -19.27
N LEU A 317 -18.87 6.14 -18.57
CA LEU A 317 -17.80 6.72 -17.77
C LEU A 317 -17.56 5.82 -16.55
N SER A 318 -16.31 5.42 -16.37
CA SER A 318 -15.84 4.68 -15.21
C SER A 318 -14.98 5.61 -14.35
N LEU A 319 -15.33 5.71 -13.08
CA LEU A 319 -14.59 6.48 -12.07
C LEU A 319 -14.07 5.51 -11.03
N GLN A 320 -12.74 5.40 -10.94
CA GLN A 320 -12.08 4.54 -9.97
C GLN A 320 -11.40 5.41 -8.92
N ALA A 321 -11.74 5.24 -7.65
CA ALA A 321 -10.99 5.84 -6.55
C ALA A 321 -9.61 5.18 -6.46
N VAL A 322 -8.57 6.00 -6.55
CA VAL A 322 -7.20 5.65 -6.19
C VAL A 322 -7.05 5.73 -4.68
N ASP A 323 -7.55 6.82 -4.11
CA ASP A 323 -7.54 7.06 -2.67
C ASP A 323 -8.71 7.91 -2.20
N LEU A 324 -9.02 7.81 -0.91
CA LEU A 324 -10.13 8.47 -0.24
C LEU A 324 -9.62 9.08 1.07
N CYS A 325 -10.02 10.31 1.38
CA CYS A 325 -9.76 10.88 2.70
C CYS A 325 -10.92 11.75 3.17
N LEU A 326 -11.11 11.87 4.49
CA LEU A 326 -12.11 12.80 5.02
C LEU A 326 -11.77 14.23 4.60
N PHE A 327 -12.80 15.04 4.39
CA PHE A 327 -12.60 16.46 4.08
C PHE A 327 -12.18 17.21 5.35
N GLY A 328 -11.14 18.04 5.23
CA GLY A 328 -10.63 18.87 6.33
C GLY A 328 -9.54 18.20 7.18
N ILE A 329 -8.96 17.09 6.70
CA ILE A 329 -7.78 16.47 7.32
C ILE A 329 -6.54 17.31 7.03
N ASP A 330 -5.68 17.40 8.05
CA ASP A 330 -4.35 18.02 7.99
C ASP A 330 -3.28 16.92 8.00
N ASP A 331 -2.77 16.58 6.81
CA ASP A 331 -1.81 15.49 6.64
C ASP A 331 -0.45 15.83 7.26
N ASP A 332 -0.02 17.10 7.18
CA ASP A 332 1.25 17.55 7.76
C ASP A 332 1.24 17.41 9.29
N LYS A 333 0.12 17.80 9.92
CA LYS A 333 -0.11 17.58 11.35
C LYS A 333 -0.06 16.09 11.69
N TYR A 334 -0.73 15.25 10.90
CA TYR A 334 -0.74 13.80 11.11
C TYR A 334 0.67 13.19 11.09
N PHE A 335 1.47 13.44 10.05
CA PHE A 335 2.80 12.86 9.94
C PHE A 335 3.75 13.35 11.03
N LYS A 336 3.65 14.64 11.40
CA LYS A 336 4.41 15.22 12.50
C LYS A 336 4.09 14.53 13.83
N GLU A 337 2.80 14.45 14.20
CA GLU A 337 2.38 13.86 15.47
C GLU A 337 2.60 12.34 15.54
N LYS A 338 2.48 11.65 14.40
CA LYS A 338 2.83 10.22 14.28
C LYS A 338 4.31 9.99 14.52
N ASN A 339 5.18 10.82 13.95
CA ASN A 339 6.62 10.76 14.19
C ASN A 339 6.97 11.02 15.67
N ASP A 340 6.33 12.00 16.32
CA ASP A 340 6.51 12.25 17.75
C ASP A 340 6.19 11.01 18.60
N TYR A 341 5.10 10.32 18.29
CA TYR A 341 4.72 9.07 18.96
C TYR A 341 5.69 7.91 18.66
N GLU A 342 6.20 7.81 17.43
CA GLU A 342 7.22 6.81 17.08
C GLU A 342 8.53 7.05 17.84
N LEU A 343 8.98 8.30 17.95
CA LEU A 343 10.17 8.68 18.73
C LEU A 343 10.00 8.39 20.22
N TYR A 344 8.80 8.56 20.78
CA TYR A 344 8.51 8.12 22.14
C TYR A 344 8.69 6.60 22.32
N LYS A 345 8.19 5.80 21.36
CA LYS A 345 8.29 4.34 21.44
C LYS A 345 9.73 3.85 21.37
N THR A 346 10.58 4.51 20.59
CA THR A 346 11.95 4.06 20.32
C THR A 346 12.98 4.69 21.24
N LYS A 347 12.88 6.00 21.49
CA LYS A 347 13.85 6.79 22.28
C LYS A 347 13.33 7.24 23.64
N GLY A 348 12.05 7.02 23.94
CA GLY A 348 11.46 7.40 25.21
C GLY A 348 11.14 8.89 25.38
N ARG A 349 11.41 9.72 24.35
CA ARG A 349 11.13 11.16 24.35
C ARG A 349 9.66 11.46 24.61
N ALA A 350 9.33 12.16 25.68
CA ALA A 350 7.94 12.38 26.11
C ALA A 350 7.53 13.85 25.93
N LEU A 351 6.67 14.12 24.94
CA LEU A 351 6.15 15.47 24.67
C LEU A 351 4.77 15.69 25.31
N PRO A 352 4.38 16.93 25.65
CA PRO A 352 3.04 17.25 26.13
C PRO A 352 1.92 16.82 25.16
N SER A 353 2.18 16.87 23.85
CA SER A 353 1.27 16.38 22.80
C SER A 353 1.03 14.87 22.86
N LEU A 354 1.73 14.11 23.69
CA LEU A 354 1.47 12.68 23.86
C LEU A 354 0.50 12.38 25.01
N TYR A 355 0.33 13.31 25.95
CA TYR A 355 -0.40 13.08 27.19
C TYR A 355 -1.90 13.39 27.02
N PRO A 356 -2.79 12.38 27.11
CA PRO A 356 -4.23 12.60 27.03
C PRO A 356 -4.75 12.99 28.40
N ASP A 357 -5.04 14.27 28.60
CA ASP A 357 -5.68 14.72 29.83
C ASP A 357 -7.12 14.17 29.98
N ARG A 358 -7.76 14.50 31.09
CA ARG A 358 -9.12 14.03 31.38
C ARG A 358 -10.14 14.49 30.33
N THR A 359 -9.98 15.68 29.76
CA THR A 359 -10.88 16.24 28.74
C THR A 359 -10.76 15.46 27.44
N VAL A 360 -9.52 15.20 26.99
CA VAL A 360 -9.21 14.41 25.79
C VAL A 360 -9.70 12.97 25.96
N CYS A 361 -9.43 12.35 27.10
CA CYS A 361 -9.93 11.00 27.41
C CYS A 361 -11.46 10.93 27.36
N ALA A 362 -12.15 11.91 27.94
CA ALA A 362 -13.61 11.97 27.92
C ALA A 362 -14.16 12.12 26.49
N LEU A 363 -13.50 12.94 25.65
CA LEU A 363 -13.89 13.13 24.25
C LEU A 363 -13.77 11.82 23.45
N ILE A 364 -12.62 11.15 23.52
CA ILE A 364 -12.38 9.89 22.81
C ILE A 364 -13.36 8.82 23.28
N TYR A 365 -13.53 8.65 24.60
CA TYR A 365 -14.41 7.63 25.13
C TYR A 365 -15.90 7.91 24.82
N LYS A 366 -16.32 9.18 24.85
CA LYS A 366 -17.68 9.57 24.42
C LYS A 366 -17.91 9.22 22.95
N TYR A 367 -16.93 9.46 22.08
CA TYR A 367 -17.01 9.06 20.67
C TYR A 367 -17.18 7.54 20.55
N LEU A 368 -16.33 6.74 21.22
CA LEU A 368 -16.43 5.28 21.19
C LEU A 368 -17.79 4.79 21.69
N ARG A 369 -18.28 5.31 22.82
CA ARG A 369 -19.61 5.00 23.38
C ARG A 369 -20.74 5.29 22.40
N ALA A 370 -20.70 6.44 21.72
CA ALA A 370 -21.73 6.82 20.75
C ALA A 370 -21.75 5.93 19.50
N ASN A 371 -20.64 5.26 19.18
CA ASN A 371 -20.52 4.40 17.99
C ASN A 371 -20.42 2.90 18.34
N GLY A 372 -20.61 2.52 19.61
CA GLY A 372 -20.55 1.12 20.04
C GLY A 372 -19.15 0.51 19.98
N GLY A 373 -18.09 1.32 19.98
CA GLY A 373 -16.71 0.91 19.73
C GLY A 373 -16.17 1.52 18.43
N TYR A 374 -15.21 0.85 17.81
CA TYR A 374 -14.62 1.25 16.53
C TYR A 374 -14.05 0.05 15.77
N ALA A 375 -14.43 -0.13 14.52
CA ALA A 375 -14.12 -1.35 13.74
C ALA A 375 -12.90 -1.23 12.81
N TYR A 376 -12.28 -0.05 12.70
CA TYR A 376 -11.23 0.26 11.73
C TYR A 376 -9.90 0.61 12.42
N ALA A 377 -8.88 0.99 11.63
CA ALA A 377 -7.56 1.27 12.18
C ALA A 377 -7.56 2.50 13.10
N LEU A 378 -6.59 2.57 14.03
CA LEU A 378 -6.50 3.73 14.93
C LEU A 378 -6.18 5.03 14.19
N ASP A 379 -5.52 4.95 13.04
CA ASP A 379 -5.27 6.09 12.16
C ASP A 379 -6.61 6.65 11.61
N ASP A 380 -7.57 5.77 11.25
CA ASP A 380 -8.91 6.17 10.83
C ASP A 380 -9.71 6.84 11.97
N LEU A 381 -9.55 6.35 13.21
CA LEU A 381 -10.15 6.97 14.39
C LEU A 381 -9.54 8.34 14.66
N TYR A 382 -8.22 8.47 14.51
CA TYR A 382 -7.52 9.75 14.63
C TYR A 382 -8.07 10.76 13.63
N PHE A 383 -8.22 10.40 12.35
CA PHE A 383 -8.76 11.33 11.36
C PHE A 383 -10.18 11.82 11.68
N ARG A 384 -10.98 11.02 12.41
CA ARG A 384 -12.30 11.45 12.88
C ARG A 384 -12.27 12.40 14.07
N LEU A 385 -11.15 12.46 14.80
CA LEU A 385 -10.98 13.23 16.03
C LEU A 385 -9.86 14.29 15.94
N GLN A 386 -9.19 14.42 14.80
CA GLN A 386 -7.97 15.21 14.60
C GLN A 386 -8.13 16.70 14.98
N SER A 387 -9.36 17.22 14.92
CA SER A 387 -9.69 18.59 15.33
C SER A 387 -9.36 18.84 16.81
N ASP A 388 -9.55 17.84 17.67
CA ASP A 388 -9.54 17.99 19.12
C ASP A 388 -8.53 17.08 19.83
N VAL A 389 -7.97 16.10 19.10
CA VAL A 389 -7.11 15.05 19.65
C VAL A 389 -5.86 14.92 18.79
N THR A 390 -4.70 14.91 19.43
CA THR A 390 -3.43 14.61 18.74
C THR A 390 -3.22 13.10 18.61
N TYR A 391 -2.39 12.69 17.66
CA TYR A 391 -2.13 11.26 17.41
C TYR A 391 -1.59 10.55 18.66
N GLY A 392 -0.60 11.14 19.32
CA GLY A 392 -0.01 10.59 20.54
C GLY A 392 -1.00 10.45 21.68
N GLN A 393 -1.87 11.45 21.88
CA GLN A 393 -2.94 11.39 22.88
C GLN A 393 -3.90 10.23 22.62
N LEU A 394 -4.35 10.06 21.37
CA LEU A 394 -5.25 8.95 21.03
C LEU A 394 -4.59 7.61 21.37
N MET A 395 -3.36 7.39 20.92
CA MET A 395 -2.66 6.12 21.12
C MET A 395 -2.47 5.77 22.61
N HIS A 396 -2.14 6.76 23.44
CA HIS A 396 -2.00 6.56 24.88
C HIS A 396 -3.36 6.38 25.57
N ALA A 397 -4.39 7.11 25.15
CA ALA A 397 -5.73 6.97 25.70
C ALA A 397 -6.32 5.58 25.44
N ILE A 398 -6.18 5.05 24.22
CA ILE A 398 -6.64 3.68 23.88
C ILE A 398 -5.93 2.64 24.75
N LYS A 399 -4.60 2.77 24.95
CA LYS A 399 -3.86 1.90 25.87
C LYS A 399 -4.34 2.03 27.31
N ALA A 400 -4.60 3.25 27.78
CA ALA A 400 -5.09 3.50 29.13
C ALA A 400 -6.48 2.90 29.34
N PHE A 401 -7.39 3.05 28.37
CA PHE A 401 -8.72 2.44 28.41
C PHE A 401 -8.65 0.92 28.44
N SER A 402 -7.73 0.31 27.67
CA SER A 402 -7.54 -1.14 27.68
C SER A 402 -7.01 -1.62 29.04
N GLN A 403 -5.99 -0.96 29.61
CA GLN A 403 -5.46 -1.27 30.95
C GLN A 403 -6.50 -1.08 32.07
N ALA A 404 -7.35 -0.07 31.92
CA ALA A 404 -8.45 0.27 32.81
C ALA A 404 -9.65 -0.69 32.68
N GLY A 405 -9.64 -1.60 31.70
CA GLY A 405 -10.77 -2.50 31.44
C GLY A 405 -12.00 -1.81 30.85
N LEU A 406 -11.88 -0.61 30.28
CA LEU A 406 -12.99 0.11 29.63
C LEU A 406 -13.26 -0.40 28.21
N ILE A 407 -12.23 -0.87 27.53
CA ILE A 407 -12.31 -1.41 26.17
C ILE A 407 -11.49 -2.69 26.05
N HIS A 408 -11.81 -3.48 25.04
CA HIS A 408 -10.92 -4.49 24.48
C HIS A 408 -10.40 -4.02 23.12
N TYR A 409 -9.12 -4.28 22.82
CA TYR A 409 -8.48 -3.91 21.56
C TYR A 409 -7.70 -5.10 20.99
N ASP A 410 -8.18 -5.62 19.86
CA ASP A 410 -7.60 -6.74 19.10
C ASP A 410 -7.34 -6.36 17.63
N GLY A 411 -7.22 -5.05 17.37
CA GLY A 411 -7.33 -4.47 16.02
C GLY A 411 -8.65 -3.75 15.81
N LYS A 412 -9.70 -4.13 16.55
CA LYS A 412 -10.96 -3.39 16.69
C LYS A 412 -11.14 -2.99 18.15
N ILE A 413 -11.85 -1.89 18.38
CA ILE A 413 -12.21 -1.42 19.72
C ILE A 413 -13.62 -1.89 20.03
N THR A 414 -13.78 -2.73 21.06
CA THR A 414 -15.08 -3.06 21.64
C THR A 414 -15.20 -2.50 23.05
N LEU A 415 -16.40 -2.08 23.43
CA LEU A 415 -16.66 -1.51 24.75
C LEU A 415 -16.95 -2.62 25.75
N ASN A 416 -16.33 -2.57 26.92
CA ASN A 416 -16.67 -3.50 27.99
C ASN A 416 -17.95 -3.07 28.72
N PRO A 417 -18.79 -4.01 29.19
CA PRO A 417 -19.94 -3.70 30.03
C PRO A 417 -19.48 -2.94 31.28
N SER A 418 -20.17 -1.84 31.59
CA SER A 418 -19.94 -0.91 32.70
C SER A 418 -18.88 -1.33 33.74
N ALA A 419 -17.62 -0.95 33.51
CA ALA A 419 -16.70 -0.76 34.61
C ALA A 419 -17.20 0.43 35.43
N GLY A 420 -17.11 0.37 36.75
CA GLY A 420 -17.48 1.48 37.64
C GLY A 420 -16.64 2.74 37.37
N LYS A 421 -16.57 3.67 38.33
CA LYS A 421 -15.69 4.83 38.18
C LYS A 421 -14.24 4.36 38.09
N VAL A 422 -13.62 4.47 36.92
CA VAL A 422 -12.21 4.10 36.71
C VAL A 422 -11.32 5.33 36.76
N ASP A 423 -10.18 5.21 37.43
CA ASP A 423 -9.16 6.25 37.49
C ASP A 423 -8.05 5.94 36.47
N LEU A 424 -8.07 6.67 35.35
CA LEU A 424 -7.12 6.49 34.25
C LEU A 424 -5.69 6.89 34.63
N GLU A 425 -5.52 7.87 35.53
CA GLU A 425 -4.20 8.33 35.99
C GLU A 425 -3.44 7.22 36.72
N ASN A 426 -4.16 6.19 37.20
CA ASN A 426 -3.57 5.05 37.87
C ASN A 426 -3.04 3.96 36.94
N THR A 427 -3.32 4.04 35.63
CA THR A 427 -2.83 3.09 34.62
C THR A 427 -1.32 3.20 34.44
N THR A 428 -0.66 2.07 34.20
CA THR A 428 0.80 2.01 34.01
C THR A 428 1.25 2.89 32.84
N VAL A 429 0.45 2.96 31.76
CA VAL A 429 0.78 3.76 30.59
C VAL A 429 0.82 5.25 30.89
N LEU A 430 -0.18 5.80 31.60
CA LEU A 430 -0.21 7.22 31.94
C LEU A 430 0.79 7.58 33.04
N LYS A 431 1.00 6.70 34.03
CA LYS A 431 2.09 6.86 35.02
C LYS A 431 3.46 6.92 34.37
N THR A 432 3.74 6.03 33.42
CA THR A 432 5.02 5.99 32.71
C THR A 432 5.23 7.25 31.87
N LEU A 433 4.18 7.67 31.14
CA LEU A 433 4.26 8.87 30.31
C LEU A 433 4.47 10.12 31.16
N LYS A 434 3.69 10.29 32.23
CA LYS A 434 3.81 11.39 33.19
C LYS A 434 5.18 11.42 33.88
N GLY A 435 5.68 10.25 34.27
CA GLY A 435 7.02 10.10 34.82
C GLY A 435 8.07 10.63 33.85
N ARG A 436 8.07 10.16 32.60
CA ARG A 436 9.03 10.59 31.57
C ARG A 436 8.97 12.08 31.24
N MET A 437 7.78 12.68 31.23
CA MET A 437 7.62 14.12 31.03
C MET A 437 8.23 14.94 32.17
N ASN A 438 8.22 14.43 33.40
CA ASN A 438 8.76 15.13 34.57
C ASN A 438 10.30 15.03 34.69
N PHE A 439 10.98 14.23 33.85
CA PHE A 439 12.43 14.06 33.86
C PHE A 439 13.15 14.86 32.76
N GLU A 440 12.43 15.57 31.88
CA GLU A 440 13.01 16.52 30.91
C GLU A 440 13.02 17.95 31.49
N HIS A 441 13.85 18.19 32.52
CA HIS A 441 14.30 19.52 32.95
C HIS A 441 15.80 19.53 33.24
#